data_AF-A0A8X8B2D6-F1
#
_entry.id   AF-A0A8X8B2D6-F1
#
_cell.length_a   1.000
_cell.length_b   1.000
_cell.length_c   1.000
_cell.angle_alpha   90.00
_cell.angle_beta   90.00
_cell.angle_gamma   90.00
#
_symmetry.space_group_name_H-M   'P 1'
#
loop_
_entity.id
_entity.type
_entity.pdbx_description
1 polymer ?
#
loop_
_entity_poly.entity_id
_entity_poly.type
_entity_poly.pdbx_seq_one_letter_code
_entity_poly.pdbx_strand_id
1 'polypeptide(L)'
;MGSNFNDKFDEYRKKWGRWNHGIQVSGLDYGDGSRQGGCSKDELALLKGYSSGEILSLLNLHMPRRAHLHKLNSLRGIQSSLESEEGALPPRKNLTRYIKWPKSIRLQRQKRILKQRLKVPPTLNQFTKTILLKYRPEDKAAKKERLLNKAQSEAEGKPVESNKPIAVKYGLNHVTYLIEQLSAGFLSETQDVDPIELVVWLPSLCRKMEVPYCIIKRKSRLGAIVHQKTAACLCLTTVKNEDKLEFRKVLETIKANFNDKNDEYRKKWGGGIMAWDQSIRPRLKAKERVLGF
;
A
#
# COMPACT_ATOMS: atom_id res chain seq x y z
N MET A 1 -44.47 -17.22 -9.69
CA MET A 1 -43.90 -15.89 -9.37
C MET A 1 -42.59 -16.09 -8.64
N GLY A 2 -41.47 -16.09 -9.35
CA GLY A 2 -40.15 -16.29 -8.74
C GLY A 2 -39.11 -15.64 -9.64
N SER A 3 -38.73 -14.40 -9.32
CA SER A 3 -37.61 -13.73 -9.97
C SER A 3 -36.28 -14.33 -9.47
N ASN A 4 -35.37 -14.58 -10.40
CA ASN A 4 -34.12 -15.28 -10.17
C ASN A 4 -33.18 -14.44 -9.29
N PHE A 5 -32.42 -15.11 -8.42
CA PHE A 5 -31.43 -14.51 -7.52
C PHE A 5 -30.38 -13.64 -8.26
N ASN A 6 -30.10 -13.95 -9.52
CA ASN A 6 -29.20 -13.17 -10.37
C ASN A 6 -29.78 -11.80 -10.76
N ASP A 7 -31.10 -11.67 -10.90
CA ASP A 7 -31.75 -10.41 -11.29
C ASP A 7 -31.67 -9.38 -10.16
N LYS A 8 -31.81 -9.83 -8.91
CA LYS A 8 -31.58 -8.98 -7.72
C LYS A 8 -30.11 -8.58 -7.60
N PHE A 9 -29.17 -9.45 -7.95
CA PHE A 9 -27.73 -9.15 -7.85
C PHE A 9 -27.29 -8.05 -8.82
N ASP A 10 -27.84 -8.03 -10.04
CA ASP A 10 -27.58 -6.97 -11.02
C ASP A 10 -28.25 -5.63 -10.67
N GLU A 11 -29.41 -5.66 -9.99
CA GLU A 11 -30.04 -4.46 -9.43
C GLU A 11 -29.17 -3.83 -8.32
N TYR A 12 -28.60 -4.64 -7.43
CA TYR A 12 -27.64 -4.16 -6.42
C TYR A 12 -26.36 -3.58 -7.03
N ARG A 13 -25.87 -4.15 -8.15
CA ARG A 13 -24.69 -3.65 -8.86
C ARG A 13 -24.94 -2.28 -9.51
N LYS A 14 -26.12 -2.06 -10.09
CA LYS A 14 -26.54 -0.77 -10.66
C LYS A 14 -26.71 0.32 -9.59
N LYS A 15 -27.18 -0.04 -8.38
CA LYS A 15 -27.34 0.89 -7.26
C LYS A 15 -26.01 1.35 -6.66
N TRP A 16 -25.00 0.48 -6.65
CA TRP A 16 -23.64 0.80 -6.20
C TRP A 16 -22.77 1.51 -7.24
N GLY A 17 -23.03 1.32 -8.54
CA GLY A 17 -22.32 2.01 -9.62
C GLY A 17 -22.62 3.52 -9.74
N ARG A 18 -23.68 4.01 -9.09
CA ARG A 18 -24.11 5.42 -9.17
C ARG A 18 -23.47 6.32 -8.10
N TRP A 19 -22.62 5.77 -7.22
CA TRP A 19 -21.95 6.50 -6.12
C TRP A 19 -20.47 6.82 -6.39
N ASN A 20 -19.95 6.57 -7.60
CA ASN A 20 -18.52 6.72 -7.91
C ASN A 20 -18.22 7.62 -9.13
N HIS A 21 -19.11 8.56 -9.46
CA HIS A 21 -18.78 9.68 -10.33
C HIS A 21 -18.71 10.96 -9.51
N GLY A 22 -17.48 11.35 -9.15
CA GLY A 22 -17.24 12.60 -8.44
C GLY A 22 -15.88 12.73 -7.78
N ILE A 23 -14.82 12.08 -8.27
CA ILE A 23 -13.44 12.43 -7.90
C ILE A 23 -12.56 12.29 -9.15
N GLN A 24 -12.55 13.33 -9.98
CA GLN A 24 -11.48 13.55 -10.94
C GLN A 24 -10.32 14.17 -10.17
N VAL A 25 -9.18 13.47 -10.17
CA VAL A 25 -7.90 13.97 -9.68
C VAL A 25 -7.18 14.54 -10.91
N SER A 26 -6.98 15.85 -10.94
CA SER A 26 -5.98 16.49 -11.81
C SER A 26 -5.07 17.32 -10.92
N GLY A 27 -3.81 16.91 -10.81
CA GLY A 27 -2.77 17.72 -10.20
C GLY A 27 -2.43 18.91 -11.10
N LEU A 28 -2.03 20.01 -10.48
CA LEU A 28 -1.11 20.99 -11.04
C LEU A 28 -0.39 21.71 -9.89
N ASP A 29 0.87 21.92 -10.18
CA ASP A 29 1.98 22.38 -9.35
C ASP A 29 2.06 23.92 -9.33
N TYR A 30 2.65 24.46 -8.25
CA TYR A 30 3.26 25.80 -8.06
C TYR A 30 2.45 27.09 -8.33
N GLY A 31 2.49 28.03 -7.38
CA GLY A 31 2.16 29.43 -7.62
C GLY A 31 1.97 30.28 -6.35
N ASP A 32 3.05 30.92 -5.91
CA ASP A 32 3.04 32.15 -5.09
C ASP A 32 2.21 33.25 -5.80
N GLY A 33 1.51 34.11 -5.05
CA GLY A 33 0.61 35.09 -5.67
C GLY A 33 -0.31 35.85 -4.72
N SER A 34 0.27 36.79 -4.01
CA SER A 34 -0.40 37.95 -3.43
C SER A 34 -1.26 38.72 -4.45
N ARG A 35 -2.57 38.91 -4.18
CA ARG A 35 -3.45 39.94 -4.78
C ARG A 35 -4.50 40.34 -3.74
N GLN A 36 -4.37 41.51 -3.11
CA GLN A 36 -4.94 42.79 -3.55
C GLN A 36 -6.43 42.70 -3.93
N GLY A 37 -7.30 42.92 -2.96
CA GLY A 37 -8.70 43.30 -3.19
C GLY A 37 -8.79 44.82 -3.40
N GLY A 38 -8.59 45.25 -4.64
CA GLY A 38 -8.85 46.62 -5.06
C GLY A 38 -10.33 46.82 -5.35
N CYS A 39 -10.89 47.89 -4.78
CA CYS A 39 -12.20 48.44 -5.09
C CYS A 39 -12.24 48.89 -6.57
N SER A 40 -13.26 48.46 -7.31
CA SER A 40 -13.43 48.81 -8.73
C SER A 40 -13.60 50.32 -8.93
N LYS A 41 -12.94 50.85 -9.96
CA LYS A 41 -12.83 52.27 -10.31
C LYS A 41 -14.12 52.93 -10.86
N ASP A 42 -15.26 52.26 -10.78
CA ASP A 42 -16.51 52.73 -11.40
C ASP A 42 -17.56 53.29 -10.42
N GLU A 43 -17.28 53.32 -9.10
CA GLU A 43 -18.17 53.94 -8.10
C GLU A 43 -17.82 55.41 -7.76
N LEU A 44 -16.76 55.97 -8.35
CA LEU A 44 -16.27 57.33 -8.07
C LEU A 44 -16.75 58.41 -9.06
N ALA A 45 -17.77 58.13 -9.87
CA ALA A 45 -18.20 59.03 -10.96
C ALA A 45 -19.56 59.71 -10.77
N LEU A 46 -20.23 59.60 -9.61
CA LEU A 46 -21.58 60.16 -9.40
C LEU A 46 -21.74 61.05 -8.15
N LEU A 47 -20.66 61.68 -7.67
CA LEU A 47 -20.72 62.63 -6.55
C LEU A 47 -19.91 63.92 -6.81
N LYS A 48 -19.82 64.37 -8.07
CA LYS A 48 -19.36 65.72 -8.39
C LYS A 48 -20.58 66.65 -8.46
N GLY A 49 -21.01 67.17 -7.31
CA GLY A 49 -22.07 68.19 -7.30
C GLY A 49 -22.72 68.54 -5.97
N TYR A 50 -22.55 67.74 -4.91
CA TYR A 50 -23.23 67.99 -3.62
C TYR A 50 -22.30 68.67 -2.61
N SER A 51 -22.80 69.70 -1.93
CA SER A 51 -22.04 70.43 -0.91
C SER A 51 -21.92 69.60 0.38
N SER A 52 -20.86 69.82 1.15
CA SER A 52 -20.47 69.05 2.34
C SER A 52 -21.56 68.91 3.42
N GLY A 53 -22.60 69.76 3.42
CA GLY A 53 -23.72 69.70 4.36
C GLY A 53 -24.77 68.62 4.04
N GLU A 54 -24.93 68.23 2.77
CA GLU A 54 -25.99 67.28 2.36
C GLU A 54 -25.57 65.81 2.51
N ILE A 55 -24.27 65.55 2.56
CA ILE A 55 -23.71 64.20 2.81
C ILE A 55 -23.82 63.82 4.30
N LEU A 56 -23.80 64.82 5.19
CA LEU A 56 -23.85 64.61 6.65
C LEU A 56 -25.27 64.32 7.17
N SER A 57 -26.32 64.73 6.47
CA SER A 57 -27.72 64.39 6.85
C SER A 57 -28.08 62.95 6.47
N LEU A 58 -27.53 62.41 5.39
CA LEU A 58 -27.73 61.01 4.96
C LEU A 58 -26.90 60.01 5.78
N LEU A 59 -25.78 60.43 6.37
CA LEU A 59 -24.97 59.60 7.26
C LEU A 59 -25.49 59.54 8.71
N ASN A 60 -26.33 60.47 9.14
CA ASN A 60 -26.78 60.59 10.54
C ASN A 60 -28.14 59.94 10.87
N LEU A 61 -28.79 59.23 9.94
CA LEU A 61 -30.07 58.55 10.23
C LEU A 61 -30.02 57.02 10.22
N HIS A 62 -28.85 56.38 10.05
CA HIS A 62 -28.80 54.93 10.16
C HIS A 62 -27.44 54.30 10.50
N MET A 63 -26.86 54.57 11.68
CA MET A 63 -26.03 53.59 12.39
C MET A 63 -25.82 53.98 13.86
N PRO A 64 -26.28 53.14 14.81
CA PRO A 64 -25.30 52.43 15.64
C PRO A 64 -25.79 51.01 15.97
N ARG A 65 -25.74 50.08 15.01
CA ARG A 65 -26.04 48.66 15.31
C ARG A 65 -24.99 47.66 14.85
N ARG A 66 -24.08 47.99 13.92
CA ARG A 66 -23.21 46.98 13.29
C ARG A 66 -21.92 46.67 14.05
N ALA A 67 -21.25 47.67 14.63
CA ALA A 67 -20.02 47.45 15.40
C ALA A 67 -20.27 46.81 16.77
N HIS A 68 -21.39 47.16 17.42
CA HIS A 68 -21.81 46.53 18.67
C HIS A 68 -22.25 45.07 18.45
N LEU A 69 -22.90 44.76 17.32
CA LEU A 69 -23.25 43.38 16.96
C LEU A 69 -22.03 42.50 16.72
N HIS A 70 -20.97 42.98 16.06
CA HIS A 70 -19.78 42.17 15.81
C HIS A 70 -19.03 41.81 17.11
N LYS A 71 -18.95 42.74 18.06
CA LYS A 71 -18.33 42.50 19.37
C LYS A 71 -19.20 41.60 20.26
N LEU A 72 -20.53 41.76 20.20
CA LEU A 72 -21.49 40.87 20.88
C LEU A 72 -21.52 39.46 20.25
N ASN A 73 -21.40 39.33 18.94
CA ASN A 73 -21.35 38.02 18.24
C ASN A 73 -20.02 37.29 18.49
N SER A 74 -18.90 38.03 18.60
CA SER A 74 -17.60 37.49 19.00
C SER A 74 -17.59 37.01 20.45
N LEU A 75 -18.21 37.76 21.37
CA LEU A 75 -18.33 37.36 22.77
C LEU A 75 -19.31 36.19 22.97
N ARG A 76 -20.44 36.15 22.22
CA ARG A 76 -21.37 34.99 22.22
C ARG A 76 -20.73 33.71 21.70
N GLY A 77 -19.84 33.79 20.70
CA GLY A 77 -19.10 32.63 20.18
C GLY A 77 -18.11 32.05 21.19
N ILE A 78 -17.42 32.92 21.94
CA ILE A 78 -16.45 32.51 22.96
C ILE A 78 -17.16 31.92 24.19
N GLN A 79 -18.30 32.50 24.60
CA GLN A 79 -19.09 32.01 25.74
C GLN A 79 -19.70 30.62 25.48
N SER A 80 -20.14 30.34 24.23
CA SER A 80 -20.62 29.01 23.83
C SER A 80 -19.55 27.91 23.81
N SER A 81 -18.27 28.28 23.80
CA SER A 81 -17.14 27.34 23.79
C SER A 81 -16.75 26.87 25.21
N LEU A 82 -16.97 27.73 26.21
CA LEU A 82 -16.59 27.50 27.61
C LEU A 82 -17.73 26.88 28.45
N GLU A 83 -19.00 27.02 28.05
CA GLU A 83 -20.16 26.43 28.74
C GLU A 83 -20.40 24.93 28.44
N SER A 84 -19.40 24.20 27.96
CA SER A 84 -19.53 22.78 27.60
C SER A 84 -18.99 21.80 28.67
N GLU A 85 -18.80 22.25 29.91
CA GLU A 85 -18.16 21.41 30.94
C GLU A 85 -19.08 20.52 31.79
N GLU A 86 -20.40 20.72 31.86
CA GLU A 86 -21.27 19.85 32.69
C GLU A 86 -22.64 19.54 32.07
N GLY A 87 -22.67 18.97 30.86
CA GLY A 87 -23.91 18.40 30.31
C GLY A 87 -24.01 18.24 28.80
N ALA A 88 -23.10 18.84 28.03
CA ALA A 88 -23.05 18.68 26.58
C ALA A 88 -22.35 17.37 26.18
N LEU A 89 -22.90 16.64 25.19
CA LEU A 89 -22.24 15.45 24.65
C LEU A 89 -20.85 15.82 24.13
N PRO A 90 -19.79 15.08 24.50
CA PRO A 90 -18.45 15.41 24.05
C PRO A 90 -18.36 15.28 22.52
N PRO A 91 -17.48 16.07 21.88
CA PRO A 91 -17.27 15.99 20.44
C PRO A 91 -16.86 14.58 20.04
N ARG A 92 -17.26 14.14 18.84
CA ARG A 92 -16.93 12.81 18.33
C ARG A 92 -15.40 12.65 18.24
N LYS A 93 -14.82 11.81 19.11
CA LYS A 93 -13.40 11.47 19.11
C LYS A 93 -13.14 10.21 18.28
N ASN A 94 -11.92 10.06 17.77
CA ASN A 94 -11.52 8.82 17.10
C ASN A 94 -11.36 7.69 18.13
N LEU A 95 -12.36 6.82 18.23
CA LEU A 95 -12.40 5.72 19.18
C LEU A 95 -11.75 4.42 18.66
N THR A 96 -11.16 4.40 17.46
CA THR A 96 -10.65 3.15 16.83
C THR A 96 -9.69 2.33 17.70
N ARG A 97 -8.95 2.98 18.61
CA ARG A 97 -8.08 2.33 19.59
C ARG A 97 -8.84 1.68 20.76
N TYR A 98 -9.96 2.27 21.17
CA TYR A 98 -10.76 1.90 22.33
C TYR A 98 -11.93 0.97 22.00
N ILE A 99 -12.27 0.82 20.72
CA ILE A 99 -13.29 -0.13 20.26
C ILE A 99 -12.90 -1.56 20.65
N LYS A 100 -13.86 -2.30 21.20
CA LYS A 100 -13.74 -3.74 21.46
C LYS A 100 -13.73 -4.50 20.12
N TRP A 101 -12.54 -4.79 19.61
CA TRP A 101 -12.38 -5.49 18.34
C TRP A 101 -12.89 -6.94 18.38
N PRO A 102 -13.53 -7.42 17.29
CA PRO A 102 -13.87 -8.82 17.08
C PRO A 102 -12.69 -9.77 17.35
N LYS A 103 -12.99 -10.98 17.82
CA LYS A 103 -11.97 -11.95 18.28
C LYS A 103 -10.91 -12.25 17.21
N SER A 104 -11.30 -12.43 15.95
CA SER A 104 -10.39 -12.71 14.82
C SER A 104 -9.35 -11.60 14.60
N ILE A 105 -9.79 -10.34 14.61
CA ILE A 105 -8.92 -9.17 14.46
C ILE A 105 -7.97 -9.06 15.65
N ARG A 106 -8.47 -9.32 16.87
CA ARG A 106 -7.66 -9.31 18.10
C ARG A 106 -6.55 -10.34 18.05
N LEU A 107 -6.87 -11.58 17.68
CA LEU A 107 -5.92 -12.68 17.53
C LEU A 107 -4.87 -12.39 16.44
N GLN A 108 -5.27 -11.86 15.30
CA GLN A 108 -4.34 -11.48 14.22
C GLN A 108 -3.36 -10.38 14.67
N ARG A 109 -3.86 -9.36 15.38
CA ARG A 109 -3.02 -8.27 15.93
C ARG A 109 -2.08 -8.79 17.02
N GLN A 110 -2.57 -9.63 17.93
CA GLN A 110 -1.74 -10.27 18.96
C GLN A 110 -0.66 -11.16 18.33
N LYS A 111 -0.99 -12.00 17.33
CA LYS A 111 -0.01 -12.82 16.59
C LYS A 111 1.08 -11.94 15.96
N ARG A 112 0.72 -10.80 15.36
CA ARG A 112 1.68 -9.83 14.81
C ARG A 112 2.57 -9.22 15.88
N ILE A 113 2.00 -8.79 17.01
CA ILE A 113 2.76 -8.22 18.12
C ILE A 113 3.72 -9.27 18.68
N LEU A 114 3.26 -10.49 18.95
CA LEU A 114 4.09 -11.58 19.44
C LEU A 114 5.29 -11.84 18.51
N LYS A 115 5.07 -11.84 17.19
CA LYS A 115 6.17 -11.95 16.21
C LYS A 115 7.17 -10.77 16.25
N GLN A 116 6.77 -9.58 16.71
CA GLN A 116 7.70 -8.45 16.91
C GLN A 116 8.46 -8.52 18.24
N ARG A 117 7.84 -9.13 19.26
CA ARG A 117 8.43 -9.32 20.60
C ARG A 117 9.44 -10.45 20.60
N LEU A 118 9.02 -11.59 20.08
CA LEU A 118 9.85 -12.78 19.92
C LEU A 118 10.94 -12.49 18.89
N LYS A 119 12.08 -13.17 19.02
CA LYS A 119 13.18 -12.98 18.09
C LYS A 119 12.80 -13.53 16.71
N VAL A 120 12.76 -12.69 15.66
CA VAL A 120 12.32 -13.06 14.30
C VAL A 120 13.26 -12.47 13.25
N PRO A 121 13.67 -13.24 12.22
CA PRO A 121 14.65 -12.78 11.22
C PRO A 121 14.12 -11.63 10.34
N PRO A 122 14.96 -10.63 10.01
CA PRO A 122 14.58 -9.47 9.21
C PRO A 122 15.01 -9.59 7.73
N THR A 123 14.22 -9.08 6.77
CA THR A 123 14.66 -8.30 5.57
C THR A 123 13.58 -8.22 4.48
N LEU A 124 13.00 -7.04 4.25
CA LEU A 124 11.77 -6.96 3.45
C LEU A 124 11.48 -5.58 2.85
N ASN A 125 12.24 -5.04 1.88
CA ASN A 125 11.67 -4.02 0.96
C ASN A 125 12.53 -3.67 -0.26
N GLN A 126 12.91 -4.61 -1.12
CA GLN A 126 13.78 -4.28 -2.28
C GLN A 126 13.30 -4.84 -3.63
N PHE A 127 12.18 -5.56 -3.68
CA PHE A 127 11.68 -6.22 -4.91
C PHE A 127 10.38 -5.60 -5.42
N THR A 128 10.45 -4.39 -5.95
CA THR A 128 9.28 -3.69 -6.54
C THR A 128 9.23 -3.70 -8.06
N LYS A 129 10.30 -4.14 -8.77
CA LYS A 129 10.44 -4.05 -10.24
C LYS A 129 11.33 -5.20 -10.78
N THR A 130 11.25 -5.77 -11.98
CA THR A 130 10.25 -5.95 -13.06
C THR A 130 10.91 -6.82 -14.16
N ILE A 131 11.18 -8.11 -13.91
CA ILE A 131 11.67 -9.07 -14.95
C ILE A 131 10.71 -10.27 -15.09
N LEU A 132 10.08 -10.69 -13.99
CA LEU A 132 9.22 -11.88 -13.94
C LEU A 132 7.91 -11.76 -14.72
N LEU A 133 7.56 -10.57 -15.23
CA LEU A 133 6.32 -10.34 -15.99
C LEU A 133 6.38 -10.90 -17.42
N LYS A 134 7.57 -10.97 -18.03
CA LYS A 134 7.74 -11.48 -19.40
C LYS A 134 7.63 -13.01 -19.48
N TYR A 135 7.96 -13.71 -18.39
CA TYR A 135 8.07 -15.17 -18.31
C TYR A 135 6.86 -15.84 -17.63
N ARG A 136 5.68 -15.21 -17.68
CA ARG A 136 4.50 -15.75 -17.01
C ARG A 136 4.08 -17.08 -17.64
N PRO A 137 3.69 -18.08 -16.82
CA PRO A 137 3.09 -19.30 -17.34
C PRO A 137 1.73 -19.01 -17.97
N GLU A 138 1.31 -19.88 -18.87
CA GLU A 138 0.04 -19.74 -19.60
C GLU A 138 -1.17 -19.77 -18.67
N ASP A 139 -2.16 -18.94 -19.00
CA ASP A 139 -3.50 -18.99 -18.43
C ASP A 139 -4.28 -20.23 -18.90
N LYS A 140 -5.32 -20.61 -18.16
CA LYS A 140 -6.21 -21.72 -18.54
C LYS A 140 -6.87 -21.51 -19.90
N ALA A 141 -7.25 -20.27 -20.22
CA ALA A 141 -7.83 -19.89 -21.52
C ALA A 141 -6.78 -20.01 -22.64
N ALA A 142 -5.60 -19.41 -22.46
CA ALA A 142 -4.49 -19.50 -23.41
C ALA A 142 -4.05 -20.96 -23.66
N LYS A 143 -4.05 -21.79 -22.61
CA LYS A 143 -3.77 -23.23 -22.73
C LYS A 143 -4.82 -23.94 -23.59
N LYS A 144 -6.11 -23.60 -23.44
CA LYS A 144 -7.19 -24.17 -24.26
C LYS A 144 -7.04 -23.77 -25.73
N GLU A 145 -6.79 -22.50 -26.00
CA GLU A 145 -6.55 -21.98 -27.36
C GLU A 145 -5.33 -22.65 -28.00
N ARG A 146 -4.22 -22.78 -27.26
CA ARG A 146 -3.03 -23.48 -27.76
C ARG A 146 -3.33 -24.94 -28.13
N LEU A 147 -4.13 -25.64 -27.32
CA LEU A 147 -4.51 -27.03 -27.61
C LEU A 147 -5.42 -27.13 -28.85
N LEU A 148 -6.35 -26.19 -29.03
CA LEU A 148 -7.21 -26.12 -30.21
C LEU A 148 -6.39 -25.82 -31.48
N ASN A 149 -5.51 -24.82 -31.43
CA ASN A 149 -4.64 -24.46 -32.54
C ASN A 149 -3.69 -25.61 -32.91
N LYS A 150 -3.17 -26.32 -31.90
CA LYS A 150 -2.34 -27.50 -32.10
C LYS A 150 -3.12 -28.62 -32.80
N ALA A 151 -4.33 -28.94 -32.32
CA ALA A 151 -5.19 -29.94 -32.94
C ALA A 151 -5.55 -29.58 -34.40
N GLN A 152 -5.80 -28.29 -34.69
CA GLN A 152 -6.05 -27.81 -36.06
C GLN A 152 -4.82 -27.96 -36.95
N SER A 153 -3.63 -27.58 -36.45
CA SER A 153 -2.38 -27.73 -37.22
C SER A 153 -2.02 -29.20 -37.50
N GLU A 154 -2.33 -30.11 -36.58
CA GLU A 154 -2.15 -31.55 -36.75
C GLU A 154 -3.14 -32.11 -37.79
N ALA A 155 -4.40 -31.65 -37.76
CA ALA A 155 -5.41 -32.03 -38.75
C ALA A 155 -5.08 -31.52 -40.17
N GLU A 156 -4.44 -30.35 -40.27
CA GLU A 156 -3.95 -29.79 -41.55
C GLU A 156 -2.62 -30.41 -42.03
N GLY A 157 -2.02 -31.33 -41.26
CA GLY A 157 -0.78 -32.03 -41.63
C GLY A 157 0.48 -31.17 -41.61
N LYS A 158 0.44 -29.98 -40.99
CA LYS A 158 1.63 -29.13 -40.83
C LYS A 158 2.50 -29.64 -39.67
N PRO A 159 3.84 -29.70 -39.79
CA PRO A 159 4.71 -30.18 -38.72
C PRO A 159 4.59 -29.27 -37.49
N VAL A 160 4.23 -29.85 -36.34
CA VAL A 160 4.07 -29.13 -35.08
C VAL A 160 5.43 -28.93 -34.40
N GLU A 161 6.17 -27.90 -34.81
CA GLU A 161 7.32 -27.43 -34.04
C GLU A 161 6.87 -26.64 -32.81
N SER A 162 6.45 -27.33 -31.75
CA SER A 162 6.18 -26.67 -30.47
C SER A 162 7.49 -26.46 -29.70
N ASN A 163 8.19 -25.37 -29.98
CA ASN A 163 9.28 -24.90 -29.13
C ASN A 163 8.78 -24.76 -27.68
N LYS A 164 9.44 -25.45 -26.74
CA LYS A 164 8.99 -25.51 -25.35
C LYS A 164 8.99 -24.11 -24.74
N PRO A 165 7.85 -23.61 -24.22
CA PRO A 165 7.79 -22.24 -23.72
C PRO A 165 8.69 -22.08 -22.49
N ILE A 166 9.54 -21.06 -22.53
CA ILE A 166 10.35 -20.63 -21.39
C ILE A 166 9.43 -19.86 -20.45
N ALA A 167 9.08 -20.49 -19.34
CA ALA A 167 8.18 -19.91 -18.33
C ALA A 167 8.76 -20.11 -16.93
N VAL A 168 8.34 -19.23 -16.02
CA VAL A 168 8.64 -19.34 -14.58
C VAL A 168 8.12 -20.68 -14.07
N LYS A 169 9.01 -21.41 -13.39
CA LYS A 169 8.69 -22.63 -12.67
C LYS A 169 8.18 -22.25 -11.28
N TYR A 170 7.14 -22.94 -10.82
CA TYR A 170 6.49 -22.63 -9.54
C TYR A 170 6.10 -23.90 -8.81
N GLY A 171 5.86 -23.75 -7.51
CA GLY A 171 5.52 -24.84 -6.60
C GLY A 171 6.74 -25.36 -5.86
N LEU A 172 6.57 -25.70 -4.58
CA LEU A 172 7.67 -26.02 -3.68
C LEU A 172 8.48 -27.22 -4.20
N ASN A 173 7.83 -28.36 -4.41
CA ASN A 173 8.48 -29.62 -4.81
C ASN A 173 9.20 -29.51 -6.17
N HIS A 174 8.61 -28.78 -7.13
CA HIS A 174 9.21 -28.61 -8.44
C HIS A 174 10.43 -27.70 -8.38
N VAL A 175 10.35 -26.63 -7.60
CA VAL A 175 11.46 -25.68 -7.43
C VAL A 175 12.63 -26.35 -6.69
N THR A 176 12.36 -27.16 -5.67
CA THR A 176 13.40 -27.84 -4.88
C THR A 176 14.18 -28.84 -5.73
N TYR A 177 13.46 -29.61 -6.55
CA TYR A 177 14.07 -30.51 -7.53
C TYR A 177 15.01 -29.76 -8.50
N LEU A 178 14.60 -28.59 -8.99
CA LEU A 178 15.42 -27.78 -9.91
C LEU A 178 16.67 -27.19 -9.24
N ILE A 179 16.59 -26.88 -7.94
CA ILE A 179 17.73 -26.40 -7.16
C ILE A 179 18.74 -27.53 -6.94
N GLU A 180 18.27 -28.74 -6.62
CA GLU A 180 19.12 -29.92 -6.46
C GLU A 180 19.82 -30.30 -7.77
N GLN A 181 19.15 -30.11 -8.91
CA GLN A 181 19.74 -30.32 -10.24
C GLN A 181 20.64 -29.18 -10.74
N LEU A 182 20.86 -28.12 -9.96
CA LEU A 182 21.59 -26.92 -10.37
C LEU A 182 21.09 -26.28 -11.69
N SER A 183 19.86 -26.59 -12.07
CA SER A 183 19.22 -26.07 -13.29
C SER A 183 18.46 -24.75 -13.04
N ALA A 184 18.35 -24.37 -11.76
CA ALA A 184 17.76 -23.13 -11.31
C ALA A 184 18.74 -21.96 -11.46
N GLY A 185 18.41 -20.98 -12.31
CA GLY A 185 19.19 -19.74 -12.43
C GLY A 185 18.96 -18.77 -11.27
N PHE A 186 17.78 -18.79 -10.65
CA PHE A 186 17.41 -17.91 -9.53
C PHE A 186 16.16 -18.40 -8.80
N LEU A 187 16.15 -18.27 -7.46
CA LEU A 187 15.00 -18.56 -6.60
C LEU A 187 14.38 -17.26 -6.03
N SER A 188 13.06 -17.11 -6.17
CA SER A 188 12.28 -16.17 -5.38
C SER A 188 11.34 -16.89 -4.43
N GLU A 189 11.50 -16.64 -3.14
CA GLU A 189 10.67 -17.21 -2.08
C GLU A 189 9.88 -16.12 -1.34
N THR A 190 8.90 -16.53 -0.54
CA THR A 190 8.11 -15.60 0.26
C THR A 190 8.18 -15.91 1.74
N GLN A 191 8.21 -14.84 2.53
CA GLN A 191 8.19 -14.93 3.99
C GLN A 191 6.79 -15.12 4.60
N ASP A 192 5.72 -14.88 3.83
CA ASP A 192 4.33 -14.89 4.30
C ASP A 192 3.64 -16.23 3.99
N VAL A 193 4.37 -17.32 4.18
CA VAL A 193 3.88 -18.69 4.00
C VAL A 193 3.43 -19.23 5.36
N ASP A 194 2.28 -19.88 5.36
CA ASP A 194 1.64 -20.45 6.55
C ASP A 194 1.20 -21.86 6.12
N PRO A 195 1.81 -22.95 6.60
CA PRO A 195 2.89 -23.05 7.63
C PRO A 195 4.28 -22.58 7.13
N ILE A 196 5.12 -22.04 8.04
CA ILE A 196 6.43 -21.44 7.71
C ILE A 196 7.50 -22.51 7.42
N GLU A 197 7.35 -23.67 8.06
CA GLU A 197 8.21 -24.86 8.01
C GLU A 197 8.52 -25.29 6.59
N LEU A 198 7.59 -25.05 5.65
CA LEU A 198 7.74 -25.36 4.24
C LEU A 198 8.88 -24.57 3.57
N VAL A 199 9.20 -23.37 4.05
CA VAL A 199 10.15 -22.45 3.39
C VAL A 199 11.40 -22.18 4.22
N VAL A 200 11.40 -22.44 5.53
CA VAL A 200 12.56 -22.14 6.42
C VAL A 200 13.88 -22.74 5.92
N TRP A 201 13.84 -23.91 5.29
CA TRP A 201 15.02 -24.64 4.86
C TRP A 201 15.54 -24.23 3.47
N LEU A 202 14.73 -23.55 2.65
CA LEU A 202 15.08 -23.18 1.27
C LEU A 202 16.32 -22.26 1.16
N PRO A 203 16.48 -21.19 1.97
CA PRO A 203 17.70 -20.39 1.96
C PRO A 203 18.96 -21.22 2.21
N SER A 204 18.85 -22.22 3.09
CA SER A 204 19.98 -23.09 3.44
C SER A 204 20.33 -24.04 2.29
N LEU A 205 19.32 -24.58 1.59
CA LEU A 205 19.53 -25.39 0.39
C LEU A 205 20.17 -24.56 -0.73
N CYS A 206 19.63 -23.36 -1.01
CA CYS A 206 20.17 -22.48 -2.05
C CYS A 206 21.61 -22.06 -1.78
N ARG A 207 22.00 -21.86 -0.52
CA ARG A 207 23.41 -21.63 -0.16
C ARG A 207 24.27 -22.84 -0.50
N LYS A 208 23.86 -24.05 -0.10
CA LYS A 208 24.64 -25.27 -0.33
C LYS A 208 24.87 -25.53 -1.83
N MET A 209 23.89 -25.16 -2.65
CA MET A 209 23.92 -25.31 -4.11
C MET A 209 24.38 -24.05 -4.85
N GLU A 210 24.82 -23.00 -4.14
CA GLU A 210 25.26 -21.70 -4.68
C GLU A 210 24.25 -20.99 -5.60
N VAL A 211 22.96 -21.28 -5.45
CA VAL A 211 21.88 -20.66 -6.23
C VAL A 211 21.55 -19.29 -5.61
N PRO A 212 21.47 -18.22 -6.41
CA PRO A 212 21.03 -16.92 -5.92
C PRO A 212 19.56 -16.97 -5.52
N TYR A 213 19.24 -16.50 -4.31
CA TYR A 213 17.86 -16.50 -3.79
C TYR A 213 17.44 -15.11 -3.30
N CYS A 214 16.14 -14.82 -3.37
CA CYS A 214 15.59 -13.59 -2.83
C CYS A 214 14.27 -13.81 -2.08
N ILE A 215 14.13 -13.07 -0.97
CA ILE A 215 12.95 -13.10 -0.12
C ILE A 215 12.00 -11.95 -0.48
N ILE A 216 10.78 -12.29 -0.88
CA ILE A 216 9.70 -11.36 -1.22
C ILE A 216 8.65 -11.30 -0.11
N LYS A 217 8.11 -10.09 0.12
CA LYS A 217 7.25 -9.80 1.27
C LYS A 217 5.90 -10.51 1.27
N ARG A 218 5.30 -10.74 0.11
CA ARG A 218 3.91 -11.21 0.00
C ARG A 218 3.79 -12.32 -1.04
N LYS A 219 3.25 -13.48 -0.63
CA LYS A 219 2.93 -14.62 -1.50
C LYS A 219 1.89 -14.33 -2.57
N SER A 220 1.03 -13.33 -2.35
CA SER A 220 0.05 -12.89 -3.35
C SER A 220 0.71 -12.20 -4.56
N ARG A 221 1.84 -11.49 -4.36
CA ARG A 221 2.59 -10.88 -5.47
C ARG A 221 3.23 -11.95 -6.37
N LEU A 222 3.74 -13.02 -5.77
CA LEU A 222 4.24 -14.17 -6.54
C LEU A 222 3.10 -14.91 -7.24
N GLY A 223 1.97 -15.11 -6.55
CA GLY A 223 0.78 -15.74 -7.13
C GLY A 223 0.28 -14.99 -8.37
N ALA A 224 0.26 -13.66 -8.33
CA ALA A 224 -0.18 -12.81 -9.44
C ALA A 224 0.68 -12.96 -10.71
N ILE A 225 1.93 -13.40 -10.59
CA ILE A 225 2.80 -13.67 -11.76
C ILE A 225 2.38 -14.98 -12.42
N VAL A 226 1.98 -15.98 -11.64
CA VAL A 226 1.65 -17.33 -12.13
C VAL A 226 0.14 -17.59 -12.28
N HIS A 227 -0.67 -16.52 -12.23
CA HIS A 227 -2.13 -16.61 -12.33
C HIS A 227 -2.77 -17.47 -11.22
N GLN A 228 -2.17 -17.47 -10.02
CA GLN A 228 -2.67 -18.14 -8.82
C GLN A 228 -2.98 -17.14 -7.71
N LYS A 229 -3.85 -17.51 -6.77
CA LYS A 229 -4.14 -16.69 -5.59
C LYS A 229 -2.89 -16.46 -4.73
N THR A 230 -2.04 -17.48 -4.63
CA THR A 230 -0.81 -17.47 -3.83
C THR A 230 0.24 -18.39 -4.45
N ALA A 231 1.51 -18.02 -4.35
CA ALA A 231 2.64 -18.90 -4.63
C ALA A 231 3.72 -18.72 -3.54
N ALA A 232 4.27 -19.83 -3.06
CA ALA A 232 5.31 -19.83 -2.03
C ALA A 232 6.69 -19.50 -2.62
N CYS A 233 7.03 -20.18 -3.72
CA CYS A 233 8.34 -20.12 -4.39
C CYS A 233 8.18 -20.08 -5.91
N LEU A 234 9.04 -19.33 -6.58
CA LEU A 234 9.17 -19.23 -8.03
C LEU A 234 10.65 -19.37 -8.42
N CYS A 235 10.91 -20.01 -9.57
CA CYS A 235 12.25 -20.20 -10.10
C CYS A 235 12.28 -19.89 -11.60
N LEU A 236 13.37 -19.27 -12.04
CA LEU A 236 13.71 -19.18 -13.46
C LEU A 236 14.85 -20.16 -13.76
N THR A 237 14.64 -21.06 -14.72
CA THR A 237 15.69 -22.00 -15.18
C THR A 237 16.48 -21.41 -16.32
N THR A 238 15.80 -20.91 -17.34
CA THR A 238 16.38 -20.31 -18.53
C THR A 238 15.72 -18.98 -18.83
N VAL A 239 16.47 -18.08 -19.46
CA VAL A 239 16.06 -16.72 -19.83
C VAL A 239 16.42 -16.53 -21.31
N LYS A 240 15.56 -15.82 -22.05
CA LYS A 240 15.84 -15.48 -23.46
C LYS A 240 17.12 -14.64 -23.56
N ASN A 241 17.78 -14.70 -24.70
CA ASN A 241 19.08 -14.04 -24.88
C ASN A 241 19.00 -12.52 -24.69
N GLU A 242 17.89 -11.90 -25.10
CA GLU A 242 17.60 -10.47 -24.96
C GLU A 242 17.66 -9.99 -23.50
N ASP A 243 17.13 -10.79 -22.56
CA ASP A 243 17.00 -10.40 -21.16
C ASP A 243 18.20 -10.84 -20.30
N LYS A 244 19.16 -11.59 -20.85
CA LYS A 244 20.28 -12.15 -20.06
C LYS A 244 21.13 -11.07 -19.37
N LEU A 245 21.36 -9.94 -20.04
CA LEU A 245 22.19 -8.86 -19.48
C LEU A 245 21.50 -8.18 -18.29
N GLU A 246 20.21 -7.88 -18.40
CA GLU A 246 19.42 -7.33 -17.29
C GLU A 246 19.31 -8.33 -16.14
N PHE A 247 19.10 -9.61 -16.48
CA PHE A 247 19.00 -10.68 -15.50
C PHE A 247 20.30 -10.83 -14.71
N ARG A 248 21.48 -10.81 -15.34
CA ARG A 248 22.78 -10.88 -14.65
C ARG A 248 22.96 -9.76 -13.61
N LYS A 249 22.61 -8.52 -13.95
CA LYS A 249 22.66 -7.38 -13.01
C LYS A 249 21.77 -7.62 -11.78
N VAL A 250 20.59 -8.19 -11.99
CA VAL A 250 19.68 -8.55 -10.91
C VAL A 250 20.26 -9.69 -10.06
N LEU A 251 20.87 -10.71 -10.67
CA LEU A 251 21.53 -11.80 -9.93
C LEU A 251 22.66 -11.29 -9.04
N GLU A 252 23.53 -10.42 -9.56
CA GLU A 252 24.62 -9.82 -8.79
C GLU A 252 24.10 -9.03 -7.59
N THR A 253 23.08 -8.19 -7.82
CA THR A 253 22.43 -7.42 -6.75
C THR A 253 21.83 -8.33 -5.67
N ILE A 254 21.26 -9.47 -6.08
CA ILE A 254 20.65 -10.44 -5.16
C ILE A 254 21.71 -11.19 -4.37
N LYS A 255 22.76 -11.70 -5.04
CA LYS A 255 23.87 -12.42 -4.38
C LYS A 255 24.52 -11.55 -3.30
N ALA A 256 24.84 -10.30 -3.64
CA ALA A 256 25.42 -9.33 -2.71
C ALA A 256 24.53 -9.00 -1.50
N ASN A 257 23.21 -9.18 -1.63
CA ASN A 257 22.26 -8.86 -0.57
C ASN A 257 21.85 -10.05 0.30
N PHE A 258 21.83 -11.27 -0.25
CA PHE A 258 21.32 -12.47 0.42
C PHE A 258 22.39 -13.53 0.63
N ASN A 259 23.04 -13.99 -0.44
CA ASN A 259 24.00 -15.09 -0.38
C ASN A 259 25.26 -14.69 0.41
N ASP A 260 25.85 -13.54 0.11
CA ASP A 260 27.14 -13.10 0.70
C ASP A 260 26.96 -12.64 2.16
N LYS A 261 25.81 -12.03 2.47
CA LYS A 261 25.47 -11.52 3.82
C LYS A 261 24.83 -12.59 4.72
N ASN A 262 24.73 -13.83 4.25
CA ASN A 262 24.00 -14.87 4.97
C ASN A 262 24.59 -15.18 6.36
N ASP A 263 25.91 -15.16 6.51
CA ASP A 263 26.55 -15.42 7.80
C ASP A 263 26.26 -14.32 8.83
N GLU A 264 26.05 -13.08 8.38
CA GLU A 264 25.55 -12.00 9.24
C GLU A 264 24.08 -12.23 9.61
N TYR A 265 23.23 -12.61 8.64
CA TYR A 265 21.82 -12.87 8.89
C TYR A 265 21.59 -14.03 9.87
N ARG A 266 22.43 -15.07 9.83
CA ARG A 266 22.37 -16.18 10.80
C ARG A 266 22.72 -15.75 12.23
N LYS A 267 23.64 -14.80 12.39
CA LYS A 267 24.09 -14.30 13.70
C LYS A 267 23.16 -13.21 14.26
N LYS A 268 22.48 -12.47 13.39
CA LYS A 268 21.62 -11.34 13.74
C LYS A 268 20.22 -11.79 14.10
N TRP A 269 19.94 -11.86 15.40
CA TRP A 269 18.60 -12.04 15.91
C TRP A 269 17.79 -10.75 15.73
N GLY A 270 16.67 -10.79 15.00
CA GLY A 270 15.69 -9.70 14.99
C GLY A 270 14.70 -9.82 16.16
N GLY A 271 13.65 -8.99 16.18
CA GLY A 271 12.66 -8.96 17.26
C GLY A 271 13.13 -8.17 18.49
N GLY A 272 12.53 -8.43 19.65
CA GLY A 272 12.84 -7.68 20.89
C GLY A 272 12.37 -6.23 20.86
N ILE A 273 11.47 -5.87 19.94
CA ILE A 273 11.00 -4.49 19.78
C ILE A 273 10.00 -4.19 20.91
N MET A 274 10.41 -3.34 21.85
CA MET A 274 9.58 -2.94 22.98
C MET A 274 8.41 -2.02 22.56
N ALA A 275 7.32 -1.99 23.33
CA ALA A 275 6.21 -1.09 23.04
C ALA A 275 6.74 0.32 23.17
N TRP A 276 6.27 1.25 22.33
CA TRP A 276 6.72 2.65 22.38
C TRP A 276 6.71 3.19 23.81
N ASP A 277 5.63 2.93 24.54
CA ASP A 277 5.48 3.29 25.96
C ASP A 277 6.55 2.64 26.86
N GLN A 278 6.72 1.31 26.77
CA GLN A 278 7.75 0.58 27.52
C GLN A 278 9.18 0.95 27.13
N SER A 279 9.41 1.45 25.90
CA SER A 279 10.72 1.87 25.41
C SER A 279 11.07 3.30 25.83
N ILE A 280 10.08 4.14 26.09
CA ILE A 280 10.25 5.56 26.42
C ILE A 280 10.29 5.79 27.92
N ARG A 281 9.48 5.07 28.72
CA ARG A 281 9.50 5.22 30.19
C ARG A 281 10.91 5.09 30.79
N PRO A 282 11.76 4.12 30.39
CA PRO A 282 13.14 4.06 30.89
C PRO A 282 14.00 5.23 30.44
N ARG A 283 13.79 5.76 29.23
CA ARG A 283 14.51 6.91 28.68
C ARG A 283 14.12 8.21 29.39
N LEU A 284 12.84 8.40 29.70
CA LEU A 284 12.36 9.53 30.51
C LEU A 284 12.95 9.47 31.91
N LYS A 285 12.88 8.31 32.59
CA LYS A 285 13.52 8.08 33.90
C LYS A 285 15.04 8.24 33.89
N ALA A 286 15.70 7.95 32.79
CA ALA A 286 17.13 8.18 32.63
C ALA A 286 17.44 9.68 32.48
N LYS A 287 16.61 10.41 31.72
CA LYS A 287 16.72 11.87 31.60
C LYS A 287 16.42 12.59 32.92
N GLU A 288 15.40 12.17 33.66
CA GLU A 288 15.06 12.70 34.98
C GLU A 288 16.26 12.54 35.94
N ARG A 289 16.88 11.35 35.98
CA ARG A 289 18.09 11.11 36.78
C ARG A 289 19.30 11.95 36.38
N VAL A 290 19.47 12.26 35.09
CA VAL A 290 20.57 13.13 34.60
C VAL A 290 20.30 14.61 34.88
N LEU A 291 19.03 15.02 34.89
CA LEU A 291 18.62 16.40 35.18
C LEU A 291 18.45 16.69 36.68
N GLY A 292 18.70 15.70 37.56
CA GLY A 292 18.76 15.91 39.00
C GLY A 292 17.43 16.28 39.65
N PHE A 293 16.33 15.65 39.21
CA PHE A 293 15.08 15.56 39.98
C PHE A 293 14.91 14.17 40.59
#